data_AF-A0A0F9BQJ5-F1
#
_entry.id   AF-A0A0F9BQJ5-F1
#
_cell.length_a   1.000
_cell.length_b   1.000
_cell.length_c   1.000
_cell.angle_alpha   90.00
_cell.angle_beta   90.00
_cell.angle_gamma   90.00
#
_symmetry.space_group_name_H-M   'P 1'
#
loop_
_entity.id
_entity.type
_entity.pdbx_description
1 polymer ?
#
loop_
_entity_poly.entity_id
_entity_poly.type
_entity_poly.pdbx_seq_one_letter_code
_entity_poly.pdbx_strand_id
1 'polypeptide(L)'
;MELAVVVKGRRWLKVEIGGEGAEALHNWLEWLRRNDIQSGAVFRRLRIWAGPSGWRIGGGLSDNGVYKILGRRAKMAGVKDFHPHRFRHTFVTLAREAGWQDWQIAKVTGHRGAGAPMVEHYSHHRTGPLGAGFPRLG
;
A
#
# COMPACT_ATOMS: atom_id res chain seq x y z
N MET A 1 9.37 -0.03 9.70
CA MET A 1 8.17 0.08 10.59
C MET A 1 7.30 -1.15 10.39
N GLU A 2 6.91 -1.84 11.47
CA GLU A 2 5.98 -2.98 11.41
C GLU A 2 4.53 -2.48 11.49
N LEU A 3 3.65 -2.98 10.62
CA LEU A 3 2.22 -2.71 10.62
C LEU A 3 1.43 -4.00 10.77
N ALA A 4 0.38 -3.97 11.58
CA ALA A 4 -0.62 -5.03 11.64
C ALA A 4 -1.81 -4.66 10.72
N VAL A 5 -2.06 -5.47 9.69
CA VAL A 5 -3.12 -5.25 8.71
C VAL A 5 -4.13 -6.39 8.77
N VAL A 6 -5.42 -6.06 8.79
CA VAL A 6 -6.49 -7.07 8.65
C VAL A 6 -6.72 -7.37 7.19
N VAL A 7 -6.54 -8.63 6.78
CA VAL A 7 -6.82 -9.10 5.42
C VAL A 7 -8.16 -9.84 5.35
N LYS A 8 -8.58 -10.19 4.12
CA LYS A 8 -9.79 -10.99 3.87
C LYS A 8 -9.79 -12.24 4.76
N GLY A 9 -10.94 -12.52 5.37
CA GLY A 9 -11.09 -13.58 6.38
C GLY A 9 -10.75 -13.13 7.80
N ARG A 10 -10.65 -11.82 8.06
CA ARG A 10 -10.37 -11.22 9.38
C ARG A 10 -9.06 -11.68 10.02
N ARG A 11 -8.08 -12.03 9.18
CA ARG A 11 -6.76 -12.46 9.63
C ARG A 11 -5.84 -11.25 9.76
N TRP A 12 -5.07 -11.20 10.85
CA TRP A 12 -4.01 -10.23 11.01
C TRP A 12 -2.74 -10.67 10.28
N LEU A 13 -2.15 -9.74 9.54
CA LEU A 13 -0.87 -9.90 8.89
C LEU A 13 0.07 -8.80 9.38
N LYS A 14 1.26 -9.19 9.81
CA LYS A 14 2.35 -8.25 10.10
C LYS A 14 3.11 -8.00 8.81
N VAL A 15 3.24 -6.73 8.44
CA VAL A 15 3.95 -6.30 7.24
C VAL A 15 4.95 -5.24 7.63
N GLU A 16 6.20 -5.43 7.20
CA GLU A 16 7.22 -4.40 7.34
C GLU A 16 7.14 -3.44 6.15
N ILE A 17 7.13 -2.14 6.45
CA ILE A 17 7.30 -1.09 5.46
C ILE A 17 8.53 -0.25 5.79
N GLY A 18 9.27 0.12 4.74
CA GLY A 18 10.49 0.92 4.83
C GLY A 18 10.49 2.08 3.83
N GLY A 19 11.59 2.85 3.83
CA GLY A 19 11.79 3.98 2.93
C GLY A 19 10.77 5.11 3.09
N GLU A 20 10.59 5.89 2.03
CA GLU A 20 9.71 7.08 2.00
C GLU A 20 8.25 6.76 2.39
N GLY A 21 7.77 5.54 2.09
CA GLY A 21 6.42 5.12 2.47
C GLY A 21 6.24 4.98 3.98
N ALA A 22 7.27 4.50 4.68
CA ALA A 22 7.27 4.42 6.14
C ALA A 22 7.33 5.80 6.79
N GLU A 23 8.17 6.70 6.25
CA GLU A 23 8.30 8.08 6.71
C GLU A 23 7.00 8.88 6.51
N ALA A 24 6.39 8.77 5.32
CA ALA A 24 5.12 9.43 5.04
C ALA A 24 3.99 8.94 5.95
N LEU A 25 3.92 7.63 6.22
CA LEU A 25 2.93 7.08 7.14
C LEU A 25 3.20 7.51 8.59
N HIS A 26 4.46 7.55 9.02
CA HIS A 26 4.82 8.05 10.34
C HIS A 26 4.38 9.51 10.53
N ASN A 27 4.70 10.39 9.59
CA ASN A 27 4.30 11.79 9.61
C ASN A 27 2.76 11.95 9.63
N TRP A 28 2.06 11.10 8.87
CA TRP A 28 0.60 11.09 8.87
C TRP A 28 0.01 10.68 10.23
N LEU A 29 0.54 9.63 10.86
CA LEU A 29 0.10 9.17 12.17
C LEU A 29 0.38 10.22 13.25
N GLU A 30 1.54 10.87 13.22
CA GLU A 30 1.86 12.00 14.10
C GLU A 30 0.88 13.17 13.93
N TRP A 31 0.55 13.51 12.67
CA TRP A 31 -0.45 14.54 12.40
C TRP A 31 -1.84 14.17 12.95
N LEU A 32 -2.25 12.90 12.85
CA LEU A 32 -3.50 12.43 13.46
C LEU A 32 -3.47 12.58 14.99
N ARG A 33 -2.37 12.20 15.65
CA ARG A 33 -2.23 12.33 17.10
C ARG A 33 -2.35 13.80 17.54
N ARG A 34 -1.73 14.73 16.81
CA ARG A 34 -1.84 16.18 17.07
C ARG A 34 -3.25 16.74 16.88
N ASN A 35 -4.10 16.04 16.13
CA ASN A 35 -5.51 16.38 15.94
C ASN A 35 -6.45 15.50 16.80
N ASP A 36 -5.93 14.95 17.90
CA ASP A 36 -6.67 14.13 18.87
C ASP A 36 -7.35 12.88 18.27
N ILE A 37 -6.72 12.30 17.25
CA ILE A 37 -7.17 11.08 16.59
C ILE A 37 -6.20 9.96 16.90
N GLN A 38 -6.59 9.09 17.83
CA GLN A 38 -5.77 7.95 18.27
C GLN A 38 -6.39 6.59 17.91
N SER A 39 -7.66 6.58 17.46
CA SER A 39 -8.39 5.34 17.14
C SER A 39 -9.29 5.49 15.91
N GLY A 40 -9.77 4.35 15.39
CA GLY A 40 -10.66 4.28 14.23
C GLY A 40 -9.89 4.25 12.90
N ALA A 41 -10.46 4.87 11.86
CA ALA A 41 -9.87 4.85 10.52
C ALA A 41 -8.54 5.63 10.48
N VAL A 42 -7.48 4.97 10.02
CA VAL A 42 -6.15 5.56 9.82
C VAL A 42 -6.17 6.56 8.66
N PHE A 43 -6.67 6.16 7.50
CA PHE A 43 -6.79 7.07 6.36
C PHE A 43 -8.16 7.74 6.35
N ARG A 44 -8.17 9.07 6.48
CA ARG A 44 -9.38 9.87 6.69
C ARG A 44 -9.64 10.83 5.54
N ARG A 45 -10.92 11.15 5.33
CA ARG A 45 -11.31 12.21 4.38
C ARG A 45 -10.94 13.57 4.94
N LEU A 46 -10.23 14.38 4.16
CA LEU A 46 -9.92 15.77 4.50
C LEU A 46 -10.69 16.71 3.57
N ARG A 47 -11.26 17.77 4.14
CA ARG A 47 -11.89 18.86 3.38
C ARG A 47 -11.31 20.19 3.86
N ILE A 48 -11.05 21.10 2.92
CA ILE A 48 -10.63 22.46 3.25
C ILE A 48 -11.73 23.11 4.09
N TRP A 49 -11.33 23.78 5.17
CA TRP A 49 -12.24 24.43 6.09
C TRP A 49 -11.62 25.73 6.62
N ALA A 50 -12.44 26.76 6.83
CA ALA A 50 -11.98 28.08 7.29
C ALA A 50 -11.65 28.15 8.80
N GLY A 51 -11.48 27.00 9.46
CA GLY A 51 -11.18 26.93 10.89
C GLY A 51 -9.68 26.93 11.19
N PRO A 52 -9.30 26.90 12.48
CA PRO A 52 -7.90 27.04 12.92
C PRO A 52 -6.92 26.01 12.34
N SER A 53 -7.40 24.79 12.05
CA SER A 53 -6.59 23.72 11.46
C SER A 53 -6.46 23.82 9.93
N GLY A 54 -7.27 24.64 9.26
CA GLY A 54 -7.43 24.66 7.80
C GLY A 54 -8.16 23.44 7.21
N TRP A 55 -8.48 22.44 8.04
CA TRP A 55 -9.02 21.15 7.60
C TRP A 55 -10.18 20.67 8.46
N ARG A 56 -11.27 20.26 7.82
CA ARG A 56 -12.31 19.44 8.43
C ARG A 56 -11.99 17.96 8.22
N ILE A 57 -11.74 17.25 9.32
CA ILE A 57 -11.39 15.83 9.32
C ILE A 57 -12.66 14.98 9.40
N GLY A 58 -12.89 14.17 8.37
CA GLY A 58 -14.01 13.23 8.31
C GLY A 58 -13.65 11.81 8.77
N GLY A 59 -14.59 10.89 8.57
CA GLY A 59 -14.36 9.45 8.75
C GLY A 59 -13.42 8.86 7.71
N GLY A 60 -13.36 7.52 7.67
CA GLY A 60 -12.48 6.78 6.77
C GLY A 60 -12.63 7.12 5.29
N LEU A 61 -11.54 7.05 4.54
CA LEU A 61 -11.58 7.04 3.08
C LEU A 61 -12.43 5.86 2.60
N SER A 62 -13.26 6.11 1.58
CA SER A 62 -13.95 5.04 0.86
C SER A 62 -13.07 4.48 -0.25
N ASP A 63 -13.35 3.26 -0.69
CA ASP A 63 -12.64 2.61 -1.81
C ASP A 63 -12.63 3.47 -3.07
N ASN A 64 -13.78 4.07 -3.41
CA ASN A 64 -13.88 5.01 -4.52
C ASN A 64 -13.04 6.29 -4.31
N GLY A 65 -12.94 6.76 -3.06
CA GLY A 65 -12.07 7.88 -2.70
C GLY A 65 -10.60 7.55 -2.95
N VAL A 66 -10.15 6.37 -2.51
CA VAL A 66 -8.80 5.86 -2.77
C VAL A 66 -8.56 5.72 -4.28
N TYR A 67 -9.51 5.13 -5.01
CA TYR A 67 -9.42 4.99 -6.47
C TYR A 67 -9.23 6.33 -7.17
N LYS A 68 -10.00 7.36 -6.81
CA LYS A 68 -9.89 8.71 -7.38
C LYS A 68 -8.55 9.37 -7.05
N ILE A 69 -8.08 9.25 -5.81
CA ILE A 69 -6.78 9.81 -5.39
C ILE A 69 -5.66 9.20 -6.21
N LEU A 70 -5.61 7.86 -6.29
CA LEU A 70 -4.57 7.14 -7.03
C LEU A 70 -4.70 7.37 -8.55
N GLY A 71 -5.91 7.36 -9.10
CA GLY A 71 -6.15 7.61 -10.52
C GLY A 71 -5.70 9.00 -10.96
N ARG A 72 -5.89 10.02 -10.10
CA ARG A 72 -5.35 11.38 -10.36
C ARG A 72 -3.82 11.37 -10.43
N ARG A 73 -3.16 10.67 -9.51
CA ARG A 73 -1.68 10.55 -9.50
C ARG A 73 -1.18 9.78 -10.72
N ALA A 74 -1.83 8.69 -11.10
CA ALA A 74 -1.51 7.92 -12.30
C ALA A 74 -1.62 8.78 -13.57
N LYS A 75 -2.70 9.57 -13.71
CA LYS A 75 -2.87 10.52 -14.82
C LYS A 75 -1.73 11.55 -14.87
N MET A 76 -1.37 12.13 -13.72
CA MET A 76 -0.27 13.10 -13.64
C MET A 76 1.09 12.48 -14.01
N ALA A 77 1.28 11.20 -13.69
CA ALA A 77 2.49 10.44 -14.05
C ALA A 77 2.46 9.86 -15.47
N GLY A 78 1.40 10.10 -16.26
CA GLY A 78 1.25 9.55 -17.62
C GLY A 78 0.99 8.04 -17.66
N VAL A 79 0.63 7.41 -16.54
CA VAL A 79 0.33 5.97 -16.45
C VAL A 79 -1.06 5.70 -17.01
N LYS A 80 -1.11 4.98 -18.13
CA LYS A 80 -2.36 4.51 -18.76
C LYS A 80 -2.91 3.26 -18.06
N ASP A 81 -4.22 3.05 -18.16
CA ASP A 81 -4.94 1.86 -17.64
C ASP A 81 -4.62 1.56 -16.18
N PHE A 82 -4.76 2.58 -15.33
CA PHE A 82 -4.48 2.47 -13.92
C PHE A 82 -5.66 1.89 -13.14
N HIS A 83 -5.39 0.87 -12.33
CA HIS A 83 -6.28 0.39 -11.27
C HIS A 83 -5.45 -0.01 -10.04
N PRO A 84 -5.96 0.12 -8.80
CA PRO A 84 -5.18 -0.13 -7.58
C PRO A 84 -4.53 -1.52 -7.52
N HIS A 85 -5.16 -2.53 -8.10
CA HIS A 85 -4.61 -3.88 -8.15
C HIS A 85 -3.27 -3.96 -8.91
N ARG A 86 -2.96 -3.02 -9.81
CA ARG A 86 -1.64 -2.94 -10.48
C ARG A 86 -0.49 -2.73 -9.51
N PHE A 87 -0.69 -1.99 -8.42
CA PHE A 87 0.34 -1.87 -7.38
C PHE A 87 0.69 -3.23 -6.78
N ARG A 88 -0.31 -4.10 -6.62
CA ARG A 88 -0.08 -5.47 -6.14
C ARG A 88 0.66 -6.31 -7.18
N HIS A 89 0.34 -6.16 -8.47
CA HIS A 89 1.13 -6.79 -9.55
C HIS A 89 2.58 -6.33 -9.53
N THR A 90 2.81 -5.01 -9.52
CA THR A 90 4.15 -4.41 -9.47
C THR A 90 4.93 -4.89 -8.25
N PHE A 91 4.31 -4.95 -7.06
CA PHE A 91 4.95 -5.49 -5.86
C PHE A 91 5.40 -6.95 -6.06
N VAL A 92 4.53 -7.80 -6.61
CA VAL A 92 4.85 -9.22 -6.85
C VAL A 92 6.01 -9.35 -7.86
N THR A 93 5.99 -8.58 -8.95
CA THR A 93 7.06 -8.58 -9.96
C THR A 93 8.40 -8.15 -9.34
N LEU A 94 8.43 -7.01 -8.63
CA LEU A 94 9.65 -6.48 -8.02
C LEU A 94 10.20 -7.38 -6.91
N ALA A 95 9.33 -8.00 -6.11
CA ALA A 95 9.76 -8.94 -5.07
C ALA A 95 10.45 -10.18 -5.68
N ARG A 96 9.93 -10.70 -6.80
CA ARG A 96 10.59 -11.80 -7.52
C ARG A 96 11.92 -11.38 -8.14
N GLU A 97 11.98 -10.21 -8.76
CA GLU A 97 13.23 -9.67 -9.30
C GLU A 97 14.28 -9.47 -8.21
N ALA A 98 13.85 -9.16 -6.99
CA ALA A 98 14.71 -9.09 -5.80
C ALA A 98 15.05 -10.47 -5.19
N GLY A 99 14.59 -11.58 -5.81
CA GLY A 99 14.92 -12.95 -5.41
C GLY A 99 14.01 -13.55 -4.34
N TRP A 100 12.87 -12.94 -4.02
CA TRP A 100 11.94 -13.52 -3.05
C TRP A 100 11.29 -14.79 -3.61
N GLN A 101 11.14 -15.78 -2.72
CA GLN A 101 10.43 -17.01 -3.02
C GLN A 101 8.91 -16.78 -3.00
N ASP A 102 8.17 -17.55 -3.79
CA ASP A 102 6.72 -17.37 -3.93
C ASP A 102 5.96 -17.52 -2.61
N TRP A 103 6.44 -18.36 -1.69
CA TRP A 103 5.84 -18.50 -0.36
C TRP A 103 6.02 -17.23 0.50
N GLN A 104 7.14 -16.52 0.36
CA GLN A 104 7.37 -15.23 1.05
C GLN A 104 6.41 -14.16 0.50
N ILE A 105 6.28 -14.10 -0.83
CA ILE A 105 5.35 -13.19 -1.51
C ILE A 105 3.89 -13.50 -1.12
N ALA A 106 3.50 -14.79 -1.11
CA ALA A 106 2.17 -15.22 -0.73
C ALA A 106 1.83 -14.85 0.73
N LYS A 107 2.81 -14.96 1.64
CA LYS A 107 2.67 -14.55 3.04
C LYS A 107 2.34 -13.06 3.17
N VAL A 108 3.12 -12.18 2.51
CA VAL A 108 2.92 -10.72 2.59
C VAL A 108 1.69 -10.23 1.82
N THR A 109 1.33 -10.92 0.74
CA THR A 109 0.12 -10.57 -0.02
C THR A 109 -1.15 -11.13 0.63
N GLY A 110 -1.05 -12.13 1.51
CA GLY A 110 -2.17 -12.67 2.28
C GLY A 110 -2.96 -13.78 1.56
N HIS A 111 -2.36 -14.45 0.58
CA HIS A 111 -2.96 -15.58 -0.13
C HIS A 111 -2.78 -16.90 0.63
N ARG A 112 -3.68 -17.87 0.42
CA ARG A 112 -3.58 -19.24 0.98
C ARG A 112 -3.13 -20.19 -0.13
N GLY A 113 -2.03 -20.90 0.10
CA GLY A 113 -1.54 -21.97 -0.77
C GLY A 113 -0.38 -21.54 -1.67
N ALA A 114 0.74 -22.25 -1.57
CA ALA A 114 1.93 -22.11 -2.42
C ALA A 114 1.72 -22.65 -3.85
N GLY A 115 0.52 -22.49 -4.41
CA GLY A 115 0.14 -23.19 -5.64
C GLY A 115 -1.17 -22.74 -6.30
N ALA A 116 -1.61 -21.51 -6.10
CA ALA A 116 -2.68 -20.95 -6.92
C ALA A 116 -2.06 -20.17 -8.10
N PRO A 117 -2.67 -20.18 -9.31
CA PRO A 117 -2.15 -19.67 -10.61
C PRO A 117 -1.90 -18.14 -10.67
N MET A 118 -1.66 -17.52 -9.53
CA MET A 118 -1.33 -16.12 -9.35
C MET A 118 0.15 -15.84 -9.60
N VAL A 119 1.03 -16.80 -9.36
CA VAL A 119 2.46 -16.54 -9.58
C VAL A 119 2.69 -16.26 -11.07
N GLU A 120 2.11 -17.10 -11.91
CA GLU A 120 2.21 -17.09 -13.36
C GLU A 120 1.47 -15.90 -14.01
N HIS A 121 0.34 -15.46 -13.45
CA HIS A 121 -0.46 -14.34 -13.99
C HIS A 121 0.09 -12.94 -13.64
N TYR A 122 1.10 -12.86 -12.77
CA TYR A 122 1.62 -11.58 -12.22
C TYR A 122 3.07 -11.32 -12.64
N SER A 123 3.73 -12.29 -13.28
CA SER A 123 5.04 -12.10 -13.91
C SER A 123 4.88 -11.53 -15.31
N HIS A 124 5.02 -10.21 -15.43
CA HIS A 124 5.55 -9.66 -16.66
C HIS A 124 7.08 -9.74 -16.55
N HIS A 125 7.69 -10.77 -17.12
CA HIS A 125 9.13 -10.85 -17.23
C HIS A 125 9.63 -9.68 -18.09
N ARG A 126 10.12 -8.62 -17.44
CA ARG A 126 11.01 -7.64 -18.07
C ARG A 126 12.36 -7.76 -17.38
N THR A 127 13.35 -8.21 -18.13
CA THR A 127 14.76 -8.16 -17.74
C THR A 127 15.15 -6.69 -17.51
N GLY A 128 15.40 -6.31 -16.24
CA GLY A 128 15.84 -4.95 -15.87
C GLY A 128 16.08 -4.79 -14.36
N PRO A 129 16.90 -3.80 -13.93
CA PRO A 129 17.46 -3.71 -12.58
C PRO A 129 16.53 -3.11 -11.51
N LEU A 130 15.21 -3.10 -11.71
CA LEU A 130 14.28 -2.38 -10.83
C LEU A 130 14.13 -3.02 -9.43
N GLY A 131 14.46 -4.30 -9.27
CA GLY A 131 14.41 -5.01 -7.98
C GLY A 131 15.51 -4.63 -6.97
N ALA A 132 16.54 -3.87 -7.36
CA ALA A 132 17.70 -3.59 -6.50
C ALA A 132 17.39 -2.77 -5.22
N GLY A 133 16.27 -2.04 -5.20
CA GLY A 133 15.84 -1.21 -4.06
C GLY A 133 14.85 -1.86 -3.10
N PHE A 134 14.47 -3.13 -3.31
CA PHE A 134 13.50 -3.79 -2.44
C PHE A 134 14.14 -4.22 -1.11
N PRO A 135 13.50 -3.96 0.05
CA PRO A 135 14.01 -4.42 1.34
C PRO A 135 14.20 -5.94 1.30
N ARG A 136 15.38 -6.42 1.68
CA ARG A 136 15.55 -7.83 2.03
C ARG A 136 14.83 -8.03 3.36
N LEU A 137 13.66 -8.68 3.33
CA LEU A 137 13.07 -9.18 4.57
C LEU A 137 13.96 -10.31 5.06
N GLY A 138 14.67 -10.04 6.16
CA GLY A 138 15.47 -11.04 6.89
C GLY A 138 14.61 -12.13 7.51
#